data_AF-A0A1A8DTR1-F1
#
_entry.id   AF-A0A1A8DTR1-F1
#
_cell.length_a   1.000
_cell.length_b   1.000
_cell.length_c   1.000
_cell.angle_alpha   90.00
_cell.angle_beta   90.00
_cell.angle_gamma   90.00
#
_symmetry.space_group_name_H-M   'P 1'
#
loop_
_entity.id
_entity.type
_entity.pdbx_description
1 polymer ?
#
loop_
_entity_poly.entity_id
_entity_poly.type
_entity_poly.pdbx_seq_one_letter_code
_entity_poly.pdbx_strand_id
1 'polypeptide(L)' 'GICRDMVNGFTCTCQPGFTGTMCQIDIDECASTPCQNGAKCYDRPNGFECRCAEGYEGRLCESNINNCQPDPCHHGTC' A
#
# COMPACT_ATOMS: atom_id res chain seq x y z
N GLY A 1 15.57 2.05 13.05
CA GLY A 1 16.81 1.75 12.30
C GLY A 1 17.97 1.50 13.25
N ILE A 2 19.11 1.01 12.75
CA ILE A 2 20.35 0.83 13.53
C ILE A 2 21.41 1.77 12.93
N CYS A 3 21.91 2.72 13.71
CA CYS A 3 23.02 3.58 13.28
C CYS A 3 24.35 2.99 13.75
N ARG A 4 25.27 2.78 12.82
CA ARG A 4 26.65 2.38 13.08
C ARG A 4 27.57 3.56 12.81
N ASP A 5 28.37 3.88 13.81
CA ASP A 5 29.45 4.86 13.71
C ASP A 5 30.59 4.30 12.85
N MET A 6 31.19 5.15 12.02
CA MET A 6 32.34 4.86 11.15
C MET A 6 33.43 5.91 11.37
N VAL A 7 34.66 5.57 10.99
CA VAL A 7 35.90 6.35 11.28
C VAL A 7 35.86 7.82 10.81
N ASN A 8 34.93 8.21 9.94
CA ASN A 8 34.71 9.61 9.52
C ASN A 8 33.22 9.94 9.23
N GLY A 9 32.27 9.27 9.88
CA GLY A 9 30.85 9.51 9.67
C GLY A 9 29.98 8.45 10.32
N PHE A 10 28.68 8.45 10.06
CA PHE A 10 27.77 7.41 10.53
C PHE A 10 26.96 6.86 9.36
N THR A 11 26.53 5.61 9.46
CA THR A 11 25.58 5.01 8.53
C THR A 11 24.43 4.41 9.31
N CYS A 12 23.21 4.76 8.94
CA CYS A 12 22.01 4.20 9.53
C CYS A 12 21.37 3.18 8.57
N THR A 13 21.21 1.95 9.06
CA THR A 13 20.38 0.95 8.40
C THR A 13 18.94 1.23 8.78
N CYS A 14 18.16 1.73 7.82
CA CYS A 14 16.77 2.08 8.04
C CYS A 14 15.88 0.85 8.14
N GLN A 15 14.82 0.98 8.93
CA GLN A 15 13.76 -0.01 8.87
C GLN A 15 13.07 0.11 7.50
N PRO A 16 12.52 -1.00 7.00
CA PRO A 16 11.72 -0.97 5.78
C PRO A 16 10.63 0.12 5.89
N GLY A 17 10.41 0.90 4.83
CA GLY A 17 9.51 2.08 4.83
C GLY A 17 10.16 3.42 5.18
N PHE A 18 11.43 3.46 5.59
CA PHE A 18 12.12 4.72 5.93
C PHE A 18 13.41 4.90 5.13
N THR A 19 13.72 6.14 4.79
CA THR A 19 14.90 6.56 4.03
C THR A 19 15.56 7.81 4.63
N GLY A 20 16.67 8.23 4.03
CA GLY A 20 17.50 9.34 4.52
C GLY A 20 18.68 8.87 5.37
N THR A 21 19.64 9.77 5.59
CA THR A 21 20.90 9.49 6.32
C THR A 21 20.67 9.06 7.77
N MET A 22 19.58 9.50 8.39
CA MET A 22 19.17 9.15 9.75
C MET A 22 17.82 8.42 9.77
N CYS A 23 17.33 7.90 8.63
CA CYS A 23 16.02 7.26 8.52
C CYS A 23 14.85 8.20 8.91
N GLN A 24 15.04 9.50 8.71
CA GLN A 24 14.10 10.55 9.10
C GLN A 24 13.02 10.81 8.05
N ILE A 25 13.16 10.23 6.86
CA ILE A 25 12.23 10.42 5.75
C ILE A 25 11.36 9.17 5.69
N ASP A 26 10.05 9.33 5.90
CA ASP A 26 9.08 8.28 5.62
C ASP A 26 8.94 8.12 4.10
N ILE A 27 8.95 6.89 3.61
CA ILE A 27 8.80 6.62 2.18
C ILE A 27 7.30 6.69 1.88
N ASP A 28 6.86 7.73 1.17
CA ASP A 28 5.47 7.81 0.71
C ASP A 28 5.24 6.76 -0.39
N GLU A 29 4.75 5.59 0.02
CA GLU A 29 4.42 4.51 -0.90
C GLU A 29 3.17 4.80 -1.74
N CYS A 30 2.40 5.84 -1.38
CA CYS A 30 1.26 6.34 -2.12
C CYS A 30 1.61 7.38 -3.20
N ALA A 31 2.82 7.93 -3.20
CA ALA A 31 3.27 8.95 -4.16
C ALA A 31 3.18 8.48 -5.62
N SER A 32 3.31 7.17 -5.87
CA SER A 32 3.17 6.57 -7.20
C SER A 32 1.73 6.23 -7.58
N THR A 33 0.75 6.59 -6.76
CA THR A 33 -0.68 6.28 -6.93
C THR A 33 -0.94 4.81 -7.28
N PRO A 34 -0.52 3.85 -6.43
CA PRO A 34 -0.62 2.43 -6.75
C PRO A 34 -2.06 1.89 -6.77
N CYS A 35 -2.98 2.53 -6.05
CA CYS A 35 -4.38 2.11 -5.96
C CYS A 35 -5.18 2.52 -7.20
N GLN A 36 -5.95 1.58 -7.74
CA GLN A 36 -6.76 1.75 -8.95
C GLN A 36 -8.24 2.00 -8.64
N ASN A 37 -9.03 2.26 -9.68
CA ASN A 37 -10.50 2.30 -9.61
C ASN A 37 -11.08 3.27 -8.55
N GLY A 38 -10.43 4.41 -8.35
CA GLY A 38 -10.89 5.43 -7.39
C GLY A 38 -10.66 5.05 -5.93
N ALA A 39 -9.84 4.04 -5.64
CA ALA A 39 -9.46 3.66 -4.30
C ALA A 39 -8.60 4.72 -3.61
N LYS A 40 -8.74 4.81 -2.27
CA LYS A 40 -7.88 5.68 -1.45
C LYS A 40 -6.62 4.94 -1.04
N CYS A 41 -5.47 5.51 -1.36
CA CYS A 41 -4.19 5.03 -0.86
C CYS A 41 -3.93 5.60 0.54
N TYR A 42 -3.52 4.73 1.46
CA TYR A 42 -3.06 5.07 2.79
C TYR A 42 -1.62 4.63 2.96
N ASP A 43 -0.75 5.60 3.21
CA ASP A 43 0.66 5.36 3.50
C ASP A 43 0.80 4.61 4.84
N ARG A 44 1.64 3.58 4.87
CA ARG A 44 1.88 2.75 6.06
C ARG A 44 3.39 2.60 6.24
N PRO A 45 3.87 2.44 7.48
CA PRO A 45 5.26 2.09 7.69
C PRO A 45 5.58 0.77 6.97
N ASN A 46 6.48 0.83 5.97
CA ASN A 46 6.88 -0.29 5.11
C ASN A 46 5.82 -0.75 4.08
N GLY A 47 5.01 0.16 3.55
CA GLY A 47 4.12 -0.16 2.45
C GLY A 47 2.90 0.73 2.40
N PHE A 48 1.90 0.29 1.65
CA PHE A 48 0.66 1.04 1.51
C PHE A 48 -0.54 0.13 1.64
N GLU A 49 -1.66 0.73 2.00
CA GLU A 49 -2.96 0.08 2.07
C GLU A 49 -3.92 0.80 1.12
N CYS A 50 -4.46 0.07 0.15
CA CYS A 50 -5.51 0.59 -0.71
C CYS A 50 -6.87 0.28 -0.09
N ARG A 51 -7.65 1.32 0.19
CA ARG A 51 -9.05 1.20 0.57
C ARG A 51 -9.92 1.29 -0.68
N CYS A 52 -10.39 0.13 -1.11
CA CYS A 52 -11.19 0.00 -2.32
C CYS A 52 -12.55 0.66 -2.18
N ALA A 53 -13.06 1.18 -3.30
CA ALA A 53 -14.44 1.60 -3.43
C ALA A 53 -15.36 0.36 -3.41
N GLU A 54 -16.65 0.59 -3.14
CA GLU A 54 -17.65 -0.48 -3.15
C GLU A 54 -17.67 -1.16 -4.53
N GLY A 55 -17.61 -2.49 -4.53
CA GLY A 55 -17.53 -3.28 -5.77
C GLY A 55 -16.11 -3.50 -6.32
N TYR A 56 -15.05 -3.15 -5.58
CA TYR A 56 -13.66 -3.46 -5.97
C TYR A 56 -12.89 -4.21 -4.86
N GLU A 57 -12.02 -5.10 -5.27
CA GLU A 57 -11.16 -5.93 -4.41
C GLU A 57 -9.76 -6.09 -5.01
N GLY A 58 -8.88 -6.75 -4.27
CA GLY A 58 -7.46 -6.90 -4.60
C GLY A 58 -6.58 -5.93 -3.81
N ARG A 59 -5.27 -6.12 -3.90
CA ARG A 59 -4.30 -5.31 -3.14
C ARG A 59 -4.27 -3.86 -3.64
N LEU A 60 -4.50 -3.68 -4.94
CA LEU A 60 -4.52 -2.39 -5.62
C LEU A 60 -5.95 -1.98 -5.97
N CYS A 61 -6.97 -2.70 -5.49
CA CYS A 61 -8.36 -2.52 -5.91
C CYS A 61 -8.53 -2.68 -7.42
N GLU A 62 -7.73 -3.56 -8.02
CA GLU A 62 -7.65 -3.81 -9.46
C GLU A 62 -8.81 -4.69 -9.97
N SER A 63 -9.39 -5.49 -9.08
CA SER A 63 -10.45 -6.44 -9.42
C SER A 63 -11.82 -5.86 -9.06
N ASN A 64 -12.83 -6.11 -9.90
CA ASN A 64 -14.21 -5.80 -9.55
C ASN A 64 -14.79 -6.98 -8.76
N ILE A 65 -15.39 -6.70 -7.61
CA ILE A 65 -16.17 -7.68 -6.84
C ILE A 65 -17.42 -7.99 -7.67
N ASN A 66 -17.42 -9.18 -8.28
CA ASN A 66 -18.62 -9.70 -8.89
C ASN A 66 -19.53 -10.26 -7.78
N ASN A 67 -20.38 -9.40 -7.20
CA ASN A 67 -21.40 -9.81 -6.23
C ASN A 67 -22.39 -10.86 -6.79
N CYS A 68 -22.36 -11.10 -8.10
CA CYS A 68 -23.10 -12.15 -8.77
C CYS A 68 -22.33 -13.48 -8.78
N GLN A 69 -21.22 -13.65 -8.04
CA GLN A 69 -20.52 -14.92 -7.94
C GLN A 69 -20.28 -15.43 -6.50
N PRO A 70 -20.65 -16.68 -6.21
CA PRO A 70 -21.40 -17.60 -7.08
C PRO A 70 -22.83 -17.09 -7.29
N ASP A 71 -23.34 -17.19 -8.53
CA ASP A 71 -24.64 -16.68 -8.99
C ASP A 71 -25.74 -17.04 -7.99
N PRO A 72 -26.08 -16.13 -7.05
CA PRO A 72 -27.04 -16.45 -6.00
C PRO A 72 -28.46 -16.26 -6.52
N CYS A 73 -28.61 -15.78 -7.76
CA CYS A 73 -29.86 -15.36 -8.35
C CYS A 73 -30.54 -16.56 -9.02
N HIS A 74 -31.28 -17.35 -8.24
CA HIS A 74 -32.02 -18.50 -8.77
C HIS A 74 -33.14 -18.12 -9.76
N HIS A 75 -33.63 -16.87 -9.78
CA HIS A 75 -34.64 -16.36 -10.73
C HIS A 75 -34.56 -14.83 -10.91
N GLY A 76 -33.42 -14.29 -11.34
CA GLY A 76 -33.27 -12.87 -11.66
C GLY A 76 -32.00 -12.61 -12.47
N THR A 77 -31.90 -11.47 -13.13
CA THR A 77 -30.65 -11.02 -13.75
C THR A 77 -29.90 -10.13 -12.76
N CYS A 78 -28.70 -10.58 -12.39
CA CYS A 78 -27.58 -9.68 -12.14
C CYS A 78 -27.14 -9.10 -13.50
#